data_AF-A0A1I8AH88-F1
#
_entry.id   AF-A0A1I8AH88-F1
#
_cell.length_a   1.000
_cell.length_b   1.000
_cell.length_c   1.000
_cell.angle_alpha   90.00
_cell.angle_beta   90.00
_cell.angle_gamma   90.00
#
_symmetry.space_group_name_H-M   'P 1'
#
loop_
_entity.id
_entity.type
_entity.pdbx_description
1 polymer ?
#
loop_
_entity_poly.entity_id
_entity_poly.type
_entity_poly.pdbx_seq_one_letter_code
_entity_poly.pdbx_strand_id
1 'polypeptide(L)'
;MTTFKIAAVLLLLCVMSMEARRDHDQDYKKIYCIRTCFSKLITSSPFKADDVPEQFCSSVPNLSNCLYKCDKSLVGETSIADLKKQCFTKKRRVNKYSRCLGRHMTRVFGRCADTCEYDLRHAPKENSIYGDIADSCRMIQCRLPCTITELNKRCPIVGNHLFGTYSVPFDAMAALIKKNATVRRALVGMPEECRFLFDMDEMDEDFEEDFGNRLVDWEDWERPRGFACAGC
;
A
#
# COMPACT_ATOMS: atom_id res chain seq x y z
N MET A 1 -34.46 -37.27 -30.36
CA MET A 1 -34.58 -35.85 -29.89
C MET A 1 -34.05 -35.60 -28.48
N THR A 2 -33.92 -36.61 -27.62
CA THR A 2 -33.41 -36.47 -26.24
C THR A 2 -31.88 -36.29 -26.14
N THR A 3 -31.11 -36.93 -27.02
CA THR A 3 -29.64 -36.84 -27.05
C THR A 3 -29.11 -35.45 -27.39
N PHE A 4 -29.79 -34.72 -28.27
CA PHE A 4 -29.39 -33.36 -28.67
C PHE A 4 -29.54 -32.34 -27.53
N LYS A 5 -30.59 -32.49 -26.70
CA LYS A 5 -30.82 -31.61 -25.53
C LYS A 5 -29.76 -31.80 -24.45
N ILE A 6 -29.33 -33.05 -24.23
CA ILE A 6 -28.28 -33.37 -23.24
C ILE A 6 -26.92 -32.81 -23.68
N ALA A 7 -26.57 -32.93 -24.96
CA ALA A 7 -25.34 -32.37 -25.50
C ALA A 7 -25.29 -30.83 -25.40
N ALA A 8 -26.41 -30.15 -25.65
CA ALA A 8 -26.50 -28.69 -25.54
C ALA A 8 -26.32 -28.19 -24.10
N VAL A 9 -26.89 -28.89 -23.11
CA VAL A 9 -26.72 -28.55 -21.68
C VAL A 9 -25.28 -28.75 -21.20
N LEU A 10 -24.62 -29.84 -21.63
CA LEU A 10 -23.22 -30.09 -21.29
C LEU A 10 -22.28 -29.05 -21.91
N LEU A 11 -22.54 -28.61 -23.15
CA LEU A 11 -21.80 -27.51 -23.78
C LEU A 11 -21.97 -26.20 -23.02
N LEU A 12 -23.19 -25.85 -22.60
CA LEU A 12 -23.45 -24.65 -21.79
C LEU A 12 -22.72 -24.70 -20.45
N LEU A 13 -22.75 -25.83 -19.75
CA LEU A 13 -22.02 -26.00 -18.48
C LEU A 13 -20.50 -25.91 -18.66
N CYS A 14 -19.96 -26.45 -19.77
CA CYS A 14 -18.55 -26.29 -20.10
C CYS A 14 -18.17 -24.83 -20.37
N VAL A 15 -18.98 -24.09 -21.15
CA VAL A 15 -18.74 -22.67 -21.43
C VAL A 15 -18.81 -21.84 -20.15
N MET A 16 -19.83 -22.05 -19.31
CA MET A 16 -19.96 -21.36 -18.02
C MET A 16 -18.79 -21.69 -17.07
N SER A 17 -18.32 -22.95 -17.05
CA SER A 17 -17.15 -23.34 -16.25
C SER A 17 -15.86 -22.69 -16.76
N MET A 18 -15.70 -22.55 -18.08
CA MET A 18 -14.57 -21.86 -18.69
C MET A 18 -14.60 -20.34 -18.45
N GLU A 19 -15.78 -19.72 -18.52
CA GLU A 19 -15.99 -18.31 -18.16
C GLU A 19 -15.69 -18.07 -16.69
N ALA A 20 -16.24 -18.89 -15.79
CA ALA A 20 -15.97 -18.78 -14.34
C ALA A 20 -14.47 -18.94 -14.03
N ARG A 21 -13.75 -19.84 -14.71
CA ARG A 21 -12.29 -19.96 -14.57
C ARG A 21 -11.56 -18.72 -15.10
N ARG A 22 -12.01 -18.16 -16.23
CA ARG A 22 -11.41 -16.97 -16.83
C ARG A 22 -11.60 -15.72 -15.97
N ASP A 23 -12.78 -15.55 -15.39
CA ASP A 23 -13.09 -14.46 -14.47
C ASP A 23 -12.28 -14.58 -13.18
N HIS A 24 -12.17 -15.80 -12.63
CA HIS A 24 -11.34 -16.07 -11.47
C HIS A 24 -9.85 -15.79 -11.73
N ASP A 25 -9.33 -16.17 -12.90
CA ASP A 25 -7.94 -15.86 -13.31
C ASP A 25 -7.72 -14.36 -13.52
N GLN A 26 -8.72 -13.63 -14.02
CA GLN A 26 -8.64 -12.19 -14.21
C GLN A 26 -8.65 -11.44 -12.87
N ASP A 27 -9.47 -11.87 -11.92
CA ASP A 27 -9.51 -11.30 -10.56
C ASP A 27 -8.21 -11.55 -9.80
N TYR A 28 -7.63 -12.75 -9.94
CA TYR A 28 -6.35 -13.06 -9.30
C TYR A 28 -5.21 -12.15 -9.82
N LYS A 29 -5.16 -11.88 -11.14
CA LYS A 29 -4.19 -10.93 -11.72
C LYS A 29 -4.37 -9.51 -11.22
N LYS A 30 -5.61 -9.06 -11.02
CA LYS A 30 -5.89 -7.73 -10.47
C LYS A 30 -5.41 -7.63 -9.02
N ILE A 31 -5.79 -8.59 -8.18
CA ILE A 31 -5.37 -8.69 -6.77
C ILE A 31 -3.85 -8.63 -6.66
N TYR A 32 -3.18 -9.41 -7.50
CA TYR A 32 -1.72 -9.46 -7.57
C TYR A 32 -1.07 -8.13 -7.95
N CYS A 33 -1.58 -7.49 -9.00
CA CYS A 33 -1.09 -6.18 -9.44
C CYS A 33 -1.24 -5.13 -8.32
N ILE A 34 -2.40 -5.12 -7.66
CA ILE A 34 -2.70 -4.20 -6.57
C ILE A 34 -1.73 -4.40 -5.40
N ARG A 35 -1.44 -5.65 -5.01
CA ARG A 35 -0.40 -5.98 -4.00
C ARG A 35 0.97 -5.44 -4.37
N THR A 36 1.35 -5.57 -5.64
CA THR A 36 2.63 -5.06 -6.14
C THR A 36 2.69 -3.53 -6.00
N CYS A 37 1.58 -2.83 -6.27
CA CYS A 37 1.51 -1.38 -6.04
C CYS A 37 1.72 -1.01 -4.56
N PHE A 38 1.15 -1.79 -3.64
CA PHE A 38 1.25 -1.52 -2.20
C PHE A 38 2.61 -1.83 -1.62
N SER A 39 3.14 -3.00 -1.95
CA SER A 39 4.50 -3.37 -1.55
C SER A 39 5.50 -2.33 -2.02
N LYS A 40 5.40 -1.85 -3.28
CA LYS A 40 6.25 -0.75 -3.78
C LYS A 40 6.04 0.56 -3.03
N LEU A 41 4.81 0.96 -2.72
CA LEU A 41 4.54 2.17 -1.95
C LEU A 41 5.23 2.12 -0.57
N ILE A 42 5.11 0.98 0.12
CA ILE A 42 5.71 0.75 1.44
C ILE A 42 7.24 0.69 1.31
N THR A 43 7.75 -0.09 0.37
CA THR A 43 9.18 -0.38 0.27
C THR A 43 9.99 0.77 -0.31
N SER A 44 9.36 1.70 -1.02
CA SER A 44 9.95 2.97 -1.49
C SER A 44 9.72 4.15 -0.55
N SER A 45 9.21 3.91 0.66
CA SER A 45 8.96 4.98 1.63
C SER A 45 10.25 5.74 2.00
N PRO A 46 10.25 7.08 1.99
CA PRO A 46 11.41 7.91 2.30
C PRO A 46 11.80 7.84 3.77
N PHE A 47 11.00 7.20 4.63
CA PHE A 47 11.40 6.91 6.01
C PHE A 47 12.42 5.77 6.11
N LYS A 48 12.76 5.12 4.99
CA LYS A 48 13.86 4.16 4.92
C LYS A 48 15.24 4.78 4.78
N ALA A 49 15.36 5.74 3.89
CA ALA A 49 16.59 6.46 3.60
C ALA A 49 16.59 7.80 4.34
N ASP A 50 17.72 8.51 4.36
CA ASP A 50 17.81 9.90 4.84
C ASP A 50 17.04 10.90 3.93
N ASP A 51 15.99 10.43 3.26
CA ASP A 51 15.24 11.15 2.25
C ASP A 51 14.20 12.07 2.87
N VAL A 52 14.12 13.28 2.31
CA VAL A 52 13.17 14.29 2.77
C VAL A 52 11.76 13.86 2.33
N PRO A 53 10.76 13.82 3.23
CA PRO A 53 9.38 13.43 2.93
C PRO A 53 8.68 14.29 1.87
N GLU A 54 9.27 15.44 1.50
CA GLU A 54 8.84 16.24 0.34
C GLU A 54 8.83 15.46 -0.98
N GLN A 55 9.61 14.37 -1.05
CA GLN A 55 9.66 13.45 -2.19
C GLN A 55 8.47 12.48 -2.22
N PHE A 56 7.77 12.25 -1.10
CA PHE A 56 6.69 11.27 -1.04
C PHE A 56 5.45 11.66 -1.86
N CYS A 57 5.25 12.97 -2.07
CA CYS A 57 4.22 13.43 -2.99
C CYS A 57 4.50 13.08 -4.45
N SER A 58 5.76 12.80 -4.82
CA SER A 58 6.09 12.32 -6.17
C SER A 58 5.66 10.86 -6.39
N SER A 59 5.48 10.11 -5.30
CA SER A 59 4.99 8.73 -5.31
C SER A 59 3.48 8.64 -5.60
N VAL A 60 2.70 9.69 -5.31
CA VAL A 60 1.24 9.69 -5.50
C VAL A 60 0.82 9.44 -6.96
N PRO A 61 1.35 10.17 -7.97
CA PRO A 61 1.10 9.85 -9.37
C PRO A 61 1.50 8.41 -9.74
N ASN A 62 2.60 7.89 -9.18
CA ASN A 62 3.08 6.55 -9.48
C ASN A 62 2.12 5.48 -8.93
N LEU A 63 1.64 5.64 -7.69
CA LEU A 63 0.64 4.77 -7.09
C LEU A 63 -0.66 4.78 -7.91
N SER A 64 -1.16 5.95 -8.27
CA SER A 64 -2.37 6.04 -9.09
C SER A 64 -2.20 5.40 -10.47
N ASN A 65 -1.07 5.63 -11.14
CA ASN A 65 -0.76 4.99 -12.42
C ASN A 65 -0.64 3.47 -12.30
N CYS A 66 -0.04 2.99 -11.21
CA CYS A 66 0.08 1.58 -10.89
C CYS A 66 -1.31 0.95 -10.76
N LEU A 67 -2.19 1.53 -9.94
CA LEU A 67 -3.55 1.04 -9.73
C LEU A 67 -4.40 1.11 -11.00
N TYR A 68 -4.25 2.16 -11.82
CA TYR A 68 -4.93 2.27 -13.11
C TYR A 68 -4.59 1.12 -14.05
N LYS A 69 -3.32 0.68 -14.04
CA LYS A 69 -2.87 -0.48 -14.84
C LYS A 69 -3.45 -1.80 -14.32
N CYS A 70 -3.68 -1.91 -13.00
CA CYS A 70 -4.30 -3.09 -12.40
C CYS A 70 -5.78 -3.18 -12.75
N ASP A 71 -6.51 -2.08 -12.54
CA ASP A 71 -7.92 -1.98 -12.86
C ASP A 71 -8.29 -0.50 -13.03
N LYS A 72 -8.67 -0.12 -14.27
CA LYS A 72 -9.01 1.26 -14.63
C LYS A 72 -10.15 1.83 -13.78
N SER A 73 -11.05 0.97 -13.27
CA SER A 73 -12.18 1.40 -12.42
C SER A 73 -11.72 1.94 -11.07
N LEU A 74 -10.55 1.51 -10.55
CA LEU A 74 -10.03 1.93 -9.25
C LEU A 74 -9.67 3.41 -9.18
N VAL A 75 -9.38 4.03 -10.32
CA VAL A 75 -8.96 5.43 -10.40
C VAL A 75 -10.11 6.35 -10.84
N GLY A 76 -11.27 5.76 -11.17
CA GLY A 76 -12.48 6.49 -11.56
C GLY A 76 -13.16 7.21 -10.40
N GLU A 77 -12.95 6.79 -9.16
CA GLU A 77 -13.71 7.28 -7.98
C GLU A 77 -12.92 8.22 -7.04
N THR A 78 -11.60 8.28 -7.18
CA THR A 78 -10.72 9.26 -6.51
C THR A 78 -9.77 9.79 -7.57
N SER A 79 -10.05 10.97 -8.12
CA SER A 79 -9.25 11.44 -9.24
C SER A 79 -7.81 11.63 -8.78
N ILE A 80 -6.85 11.18 -9.59
CA ILE A 80 -5.41 11.45 -9.39
C ILE A 80 -5.18 12.94 -9.12
N ALA A 81 -6.01 13.80 -9.74
CA ALA A 81 -6.00 15.23 -9.53
C ALA A 81 -6.32 15.64 -8.08
N ASP A 82 -7.26 14.97 -7.41
CA ASP A 82 -7.60 15.24 -6.01
C ASP A 82 -6.47 14.83 -5.07
N LEU A 83 -5.87 13.65 -5.26
CA LEU A 83 -4.73 13.21 -4.46
C LEU A 83 -3.52 14.11 -4.66
N LYS A 84 -3.25 14.49 -5.91
CA LYS A 84 -2.20 15.44 -6.25
C LYS A 84 -2.47 16.81 -5.61
N LYS A 85 -3.71 17.30 -5.64
CA LYS A 85 -4.13 18.55 -5.01
C LYS A 85 -3.99 18.51 -3.48
N GLN A 86 -4.38 17.40 -2.85
CA GLN A 86 -4.19 17.18 -1.42
C GLN A 86 -2.71 17.20 -1.06
N CYS A 87 -1.88 16.46 -1.80
CA CYS A 87 -0.45 16.42 -1.56
C CYS A 87 0.20 17.79 -1.75
N PHE A 88 -0.15 18.53 -2.81
CA PHE A 88 0.32 19.91 -3.00
C PHE A 88 -0.11 20.85 -1.88
N THR A 89 -1.36 20.74 -1.42
CA THR A 89 -1.87 21.58 -0.33
C THR A 89 -1.12 21.31 0.96
N LYS A 90 -0.91 20.04 1.31
CA LYS A 90 -0.16 19.64 2.50
C LYS A 90 1.33 19.99 2.37
N LYS A 91 1.96 19.75 1.20
CA LYS A 91 3.33 20.19 0.90
C LYS A 91 3.50 21.71 1.01
N ARG A 92 2.53 22.51 0.54
CA ARG A 92 2.57 23.97 0.69
C ARG A 92 2.57 24.39 2.17
N ARG A 93 1.89 23.65 3.05
CA ARG A 93 1.95 23.90 4.50
C ARG A 93 3.33 23.60 5.06
N VAL A 94 3.95 22.48 4.66
CA VAL A 94 5.34 22.13 5.02
C VAL A 94 6.33 23.20 4.56
N ASN A 95 6.20 23.69 3.32
CA ASN A 95 7.07 24.71 2.73
C ASN A 95 7.08 26.04 3.50
N LYS A 96 5.99 26.38 4.21
CA LYS A 96 5.97 27.57 5.10
C LYS A 96 7.02 27.48 6.20
N TYR A 97 7.46 26.27 6.54
CA TYR A 97 8.43 25.98 7.59
C TYR A 97 9.77 25.49 7.04
N SER A 98 10.03 25.67 5.75
CA SER A 98 11.25 25.20 5.06
C SER A 98 12.54 25.64 5.77
N ARG A 99 12.57 26.87 6.31
CA ARG A 99 13.73 27.37 7.08
C ARG A 99 13.97 26.60 8.37
N CYS A 100 12.92 26.20 9.08
CA CYS A 100 13.03 25.42 10.32
C CYS A 100 13.38 23.96 10.00
N LEU A 101 12.71 23.38 9.00
CA LEU A 101 13.01 22.05 8.49
C LEU A 101 14.47 21.93 8.05
N GLY A 102 14.95 22.82 7.18
CA GLY A 102 16.33 22.77 6.69
C GLY A 102 17.41 22.81 7.78
N ARG A 103 17.11 23.38 8.96
CA ARG A 103 18.04 23.42 10.11
C ARG A 103 18.01 22.16 10.97
N HIS A 104 16.93 21.41 10.95
CA HIS A 104 16.67 20.37 11.95
C HIS A 104 16.41 18.99 11.36
N MET A 105 15.99 18.91 10.09
CA MET A 105 15.52 17.68 9.46
C MET A 105 16.58 16.58 9.50
N THR A 106 17.78 16.81 8.98
CA THR A 106 18.85 15.80 8.94
C THR A 106 19.21 15.29 10.34
N ARG A 107 19.29 16.18 11.32
CA ARG A 107 19.61 15.79 12.71
C ARG A 107 18.48 15.00 13.37
N VAL A 108 17.23 15.38 13.10
CA VAL A 108 16.07 14.66 13.64
C VAL A 108 15.96 13.28 12.99
N PHE A 109 16.09 13.20 11.66
CA PHE A 109 16.06 11.94 10.92
C PHE A 109 17.17 10.99 11.38
N GLY A 110 18.42 11.45 11.45
CA GLY A 110 19.54 10.61 11.93
C GLY A 110 19.32 10.08 13.35
N ARG A 111 18.86 10.93 14.28
CA ARG A 111 18.54 10.50 15.65
C ARG A 111 17.44 9.43 15.68
N CYS A 112 16.36 9.64 14.92
CA CYS A 112 15.27 8.69 14.85
C CYS A 112 15.67 7.40 14.12
N ALA A 113 16.57 7.48 13.15
CA ALA A 113 17.16 6.33 12.49
C ALA A 113 17.93 5.48 13.49
N ASP A 114 18.85 6.07 14.25
CA ASP A 114 19.65 5.37 15.27
C ASP A 114 18.76 4.69 16.32
N THR A 115 17.72 5.40 16.77
CA THR A 115 16.80 4.89 17.80
C THR A 115 16.00 3.69 17.28
N CYS A 116 15.48 3.77 16.06
CA CYS A 116 14.61 2.75 15.49
C CYS A 116 15.36 1.57 14.85
N GLU A 117 16.62 1.76 14.47
CA GLU A 117 17.44 0.67 13.91
C GLU A 117 17.79 -0.38 14.97
N TYR A 118 17.86 0.02 16.25
CA TYR A 118 18.03 -0.92 17.35
C TYR A 118 16.93 -2.00 17.37
N ASP A 119 15.66 -1.60 17.17
CA ASP A 119 14.52 -2.52 17.19
C ASP A 119 14.54 -3.48 15.99
N LEU A 120 14.96 -3.00 14.81
CA LEU A 120 15.05 -3.82 13.58
C LEU A 120 16.17 -4.87 13.64
N ARG A 121 17.28 -4.58 14.32
CA ARG A 121 18.42 -5.52 14.42
C ARG A 121 18.11 -6.78 15.23
N HIS A 122 17.07 -6.74 16.06
CA HIS A 122 16.64 -7.85 16.91
C HIS A 122 15.40 -8.57 16.38
N ALA A 123 14.80 -8.08 15.30
CA ALA A 123 13.72 -8.76 14.64
C ALA A 123 14.22 -10.03 13.91
N PRO A 124 13.40 -11.09 13.80
CA PRO A 124 13.74 -12.23 12.97
C PRO A 124 13.94 -11.76 11.53
N LYS A 125 15.14 -11.99 10.98
CA LYS A 125 15.40 -11.72 9.56
C LYS A 125 14.80 -12.85 8.74
N GLU A 126 13.81 -12.50 7.94
CA GLU A 126 13.21 -13.40 6.96
C GLU A 126 13.70 -12.96 5.57
N ASN A 127 14.34 -13.88 4.84
CA ASN A 127 14.84 -13.61 3.50
C ASN A 127 13.70 -13.75 2.48
N SER A 128 12.63 -12.98 2.67
CA SER A 128 11.48 -12.96 1.80
C SER A 128 10.99 -11.53 1.62
N ILE A 129 10.23 -11.25 0.56
CA ILE A 129 9.71 -9.90 0.39
C ILE A 129 8.60 -9.60 1.40
N TYR A 130 7.94 -10.63 1.95
CA TYR A 130 7.11 -10.46 3.14
C TYR A 130 7.93 -9.87 4.29
N GLY A 131 9.11 -10.43 4.56
CA GLY A 131 10.09 -9.89 5.51
C GLY A 131 10.50 -8.45 5.19
N ASP A 132 10.82 -8.14 3.93
CA ASP A 132 11.19 -6.79 3.51
C ASP A 132 10.05 -5.78 3.74
N ILE A 133 8.80 -6.15 3.45
CA ILE A 133 7.63 -5.31 3.67
C ILE A 133 7.40 -5.12 5.17
N ALA A 134 7.48 -6.19 5.97
CA ALA A 134 7.35 -6.14 7.42
C ALA A 134 8.40 -5.21 8.05
N ASP A 135 9.67 -5.35 7.66
CA ASP A 135 10.77 -4.48 8.08
C ASP A 135 10.53 -3.01 7.70
N SER A 136 10.01 -2.78 6.50
CA SER A 136 9.64 -1.45 6.04
C SER A 136 8.57 -0.83 6.94
N CYS A 137 7.54 -1.60 7.26
CA CYS A 137 6.43 -1.14 8.08
C CYS A 137 6.85 -0.89 9.53
N ARG A 138 7.64 -1.79 10.13
CA ARG A 138 8.27 -1.58 11.44
C ARG A 138 9.08 -0.29 11.49
N MET A 139 9.90 -0.07 10.45
CA MET A 139 10.72 1.12 10.34
C MET A 139 9.87 2.39 10.28
N ILE A 140 8.80 2.40 9.47
CA ILE A 140 7.89 3.54 9.40
C ILE A 140 7.17 3.74 10.74
N GLN A 141 6.67 2.67 11.35
CA GLN A 141 5.94 2.69 12.62
C GLN A 141 6.75 3.32 13.75
N CYS A 142 8.06 3.10 13.77
CA CYS A 142 8.95 3.72 14.74
C CYS A 142 9.40 5.14 14.33
N ARG A 143 9.93 5.30 13.10
CA ARG A 143 10.60 6.55 12.69
C ARG A 143 9.62 7.70 12.52
N LEU A 144 8.40 7.43 12.08
CA LEU A 144 7.41 8.47 11.80
C LEU A 144 6.96 9.20 13.09
N PRO A 145 6.49 8.52 14.16
CA PRO A 145 6.19 9.18 15.45
C PRO A 145 7.40 9.88 16.08
N CYS A 146 8.59 9.27 16.00
CA CYS A 146 9.83 9.89 16.50
C CYS A 146 10.09 11.22 15.78
N THR A 147 10.03 11.21 14.45
CA THR A 147 10.28 12.39 13.62
C THR A 147 9.28 13.50 13.91
N ILE A 148 7.99 13.17 14.04
CA ILE A 148 6.94 14.13 14.37
C ILE A 148 7.25 14.80 15.70
N THR A 149 7.53 13.99 16.73
CA THR A 149 7.80 14.46 18.09
C THR A 149 9.04 15.34 18.15
N GLU A 150 10.16 14.86 17.59
CA GLU A 150 11.44 15.59 17.63
C GLU A 150 11.41 16.86 16.76
N LEU A 151 10.70 16.86 15.63
CA LEU A 151 10.47 18.08 14.86
C LEU A 151 9.58 19.05 15.62
N ASN A 152 8.48 18.62 16.21
CA ASN A 152 7.55 19.50 16.92
C ASN A 152 8.19 20.18 18.15
N LYS A 153 9.18 19.53 18.80
CA LYS A 153 9.99 20.15 19.88
C LYS A 153 10.79 21.37 19.40
N ARG A 154 11.19 21.40 18.13
CA ARG A 154 12.09 22.43 17.55
C ARG A 154 11.34 23.41 16.64
N CYS A 155 10.33 22.89 15.95
CA CYS A 155 9.50 23.54 14.96
C CYS A 155 8.03 23.17 15.28
N PRO A 156 7.34 23.94 16.14
CA PRO A 156 5.99 23.61 16.57
C PRO A 156 5.05 23.35 15.39
N ILE A 157 4.26 22.27 15.45
CA ILE A 157 3.24 21.85 14.47
C ILE A 157 3.81 21.32 13.14
N VAL A 158 5.10 21.54 12.85
CA VAL A 158 5.71 21.15 11.57
C VAL A 158 5.74 19.64 11.38
N GLY A 159 5.99 18.87 12.44
CA GLY A 159 5.92 17.41 12.41
C GLY A 159 4.54 16.92 11.97
N ASN A 160 3.46 17.59 12.42
CA ASN A 160 2.09 17.22 12.05
C ASN A 160 1.80 17.50 10.57
N HIS A 161 2.32 18.61 10.03
CA HIS A 161 2.19 18.91 8.61
C HIS A 161 3.00 17.96 7.72
N LEU A 162 4.19 17.56 8.19
CA LEU A 162 5.02 16.57 7.54
C LEU A 162 4.30 15.22 7.49
N PHE A 163 3.77 14.75 8.63
CA PHE A 163 2.96 13.53 8.72
C PHE A 163 1.77 13.58 7.78
N GLY A 164 1.02 14.69 7.79
CA GLY A 164 -0.13 14.81 6.89
C GLY A 164 0.27 14.69 5.42
N THR A 165 1.42 15.25 5.02
CA THR A 165 1.92 15.13 3.64
C THR A 165 2.31 13.68 3.32
N TYR A 166 2.94 13.01 4.28
CA TYR A 166 3.30 11.59 4.17
C TYR A 166 2.06 10.68 4.11
N SER A 167 1.01 10.94 4.88
CA SER A 167 -0.14 10.05 4.96
C SER A 167 -0.97 10.02 3.66
N VAL A 168 -0.84 11.01 2.76
CA VAL A 168 -1.74 11.17 1.59
C VAL A 168 -1.94 9.91 0.75
N PRO A 169 -0.89 9.22 0.23
CA PRO A 169 -1.11 8.01 -0.54
C PRO A 169 -1.72 6.88 0.29
N PHE A 170 -1.43 6.80 1.59
CA PHE A 170 -2.03 5.81 2.48
C PHE A 170 -3.49 6.12 2.80
N ASP A 171 -3.84 7.38 3.06
CA ASP A 171 -5.22 7.87 3.23
C ASP A 171 -6.05 7.57 1.97
N ALA A 172 -5.47 7.78 0.80
CA ALA A 172 -6.08 7.43 -0.49
C ALA A 172 -6.35 5.93 -0.58
N MET A 173 -5.40 5.12 -0.11
CA MET A 173 -5.57 3.67 -0.10
C MET A 173 -6.64 3.22 0.88
N ALA A 174 -6.65 3.73 2.11
CA ALA A 174 -7.70 3.49 3.09
C ALA A 174 -9.09 3.77 2.51
N ALA A 175 -9.24 4.87 1.77
CA ALA A 175 -10.50 5.19 1.09
C ALA A 175 -10.88 4.17 -0.01
N LEU A 176 -9.92 3.65 -0.77
CA LEU A 176 -10.15 2.62 -1.79
C LEU A 176 -10.47 1.26 -1.17
N ILE A 177 -9.81 0.90 -0.07
CA ILE A 177 -10.06 -0.31 0.71
C ILE A 177 -11.52 -0.32 1.18
N LYS A 178 -12.00 0.78 1.76
CA LYS A 178 -13.39 0.89 2.24
C LYS A 178 -14.44 0.73 1.13
N LYS A 179 -14.10 1.02 -0.13
CA LYS A 179 -15.04 1.03 -1.28
C LYS A 179 -14.92 -0.16 -2.22
N ASN A 180 -13.76 -0.82 -2.29
CA ASN A 180 -13.48 -1.80 -3.33
C ASN A 180 -13.05 -3.16 -2.78
N ALA A 181 -13.89 -4.18 -2.99
CA ALA A 181 -13.64 -5.54 -2.50
C ALA A 181 -12.36 -6.18 -3.07
N THR A 182 -11.98 -5.89 -4.30
CA THR A 182 -10.74 -6.40 -4.91
C THR A 182 -9.50 -5.81 -4.23
N VAL A 183 -9.55 -4.52 -3.88
CA VAL A 183 -8.49 -3.86 -3.10
C VAL A 183 -8.41 -4.45 -1.69
N ARG A 184 -9.54 -4.69 -1.03
CA ARG A 184 -9.55 -5.37 0.28
C ARG A 184 -8.91 -6.75 0.21
N ARG A 185 -9.31 -7.57 -0.78
CA ARG A 185 -8.71 -8.90 -1.02
C ARG A 185 -7.20 -8.84 -1.27
N ALA A 186 -6.73 -7.77 -1.93
CA ALA A 186 -5.30 -7.56 -2.13
C ALA A 186 -4.53 -7.34 -0.83
N LEU A 187 -5.16 -6.88 0.26
CA LEU A 187 -4.48 -6.65 1.53
C LEU A 187 -4.59 -7.82 2.52
N VAL A 188 -5.39 -8.85 2.23
CA VAL A 188 -5.44 -10.07 3.05
C VAL A 188 -4.04 -10.67 3.15
N GLY A 189 -3.58 -10.93 4.38
CA GLY A 189 -2.27 -11.51 4.69
C GLY A 189 -1.10 -10.51 4.68
N MET A 190 -1.36 -9.20 4.55
CA MET A 190 -0.33 -8.17 4.70
C MET A 190 0.34 -8.29 6.07
N PRO A 191 1.66 -8.01 6.22
CA PRO A 191 2.31 -8.00 7.51
C PRO A 191 1.55 -7.18 8.53
N GLU A 192 1.39 -7.72 9.74
CA GLU A 192 0.65 -7.09 10.83
C GLU A 192 1.23 -5.69 11.15
N GLU A 193 2.54 -5.54 11.02
CA GLU A 193 3.25 -4.28 11.25
C GLU A 193 2.82 -3.18 10.27
N CYS A 194 2.19 -3.51 9.15
CA CYS A 194 1.66 -2.54 8.18
C CYS A 194 0.22 -2.09 8.48
N ARG A 195 -0.50 -2.71 9.42
CA ARG A 195 -1.93 -2.42 9.68
C ARG A 195 -2.19 -0.92 9.95
N PHE A 196 -1.29 -0.28 10.70
CA PHE A 196 -1.40 1.15 11.06
C PHE A 196 -1.37 2.10 9.84
N LEU A 197 -0.81 1.67 8.70
CA LEU A 197 -0.73 2.51 7.51
C LEU A 197 -2.07 2.63 6.80
N PHE A 198 -2.91 1.61 6.87
CA PHE A 198 -4.12 1.50 6.04
C PHE A 198 -5.42 1.54 6.83
N ASP A 199 -5.34 1.84 8.14
CA ASP A 199 -6.52 1.92 9.01
C ASP A 199 -7.33 0.61 8.98
N MET A 200 -6.60 -0.52 9.00
CA MET A 200 -7.17 -1.86 8.83
C MET A 200 -7.99 -2.32 10.04
N ASP A 201 -7.86 -1.63 11.18
CA ASP A 201 -8.56 -1.95 12.42
C ASP A 201 -10.04 -1.50 12.39
N GLU A 202 -10.41 -0.63 11.44
CA GLU A 202 -11.81 -0.27 11.16
C GLU A 202 -12.48 -1.20 10.12
N MET A 203 -11.80 -2.23 9.63
CA MET A 203 -12.42 -3.18 8.71
C MET A 203 -13.28 -4.19 9.48
N ASP A 204 -14.55 -4.30 9.09
CA ASP A 204 -15.58 -5.12 9.73
C ASP A 204 -15.11 -6.56 10.04
N GLU A 205 -15.55 -7.12 11.17
CA GLU A 205 -15.27 -8.51 11.61
C GLU A 205 -15.63 -9.55 10.51
N ASP A 206 -16.62 -9.25 9.67
CA ASP A 206 -17.02 -10.03 8.49
C ASP A 206 -15.86 -10.25 7.50
N PHE A 207 -14.89 -9.34 7.44
CA PHE A 207 -13.72 -9.45 6.57
C PHE A 207 -12.70 -10.49 7.10
N GLU A 208 -12.53 -10.58 8.42
CA GLU A 208 -11.67 -11.60 9.03
C GLU A 208 -12.32 -12.99 8.94
N GLU A 209 -13.65 -13.10 8.96
CA GLU A 209 -14.37 -14.38 8.87
C GLU A 209 -14.34 -14.98 7.45
N ASP A 210 -14.52 -14.17 6.40
CA ASP A 210 -14.54 -14.63 4.99
C ASP A 210 -13.14 -14.97 4.45
N PHE A 211 -12.08 -14.40 5.05
CA PHE A 211 -10.70 -14.53 4.57
C PHE A 211 -9.72 -15.17 5.57
N GLY A 212 -10.08 -15.30 6.85
CA GLY A 212 -9.22 -15.88 7.90
C GLY A 212 -8.83 -17.34 7.66
N ASN A 213 -9.58 -18.05 6.80
CA ASN A 213 -9.25 -19.42 6.38
C ASN A 213 -8.43 -19.52 5.08
N ARG A 214 -8.20 -18.40 4.37
CA ARG A 214 -7.33 -18.37 3.20
C ARG A 214 -5.97 -17.86 3.63
N LEU A 215 -5.05 -18.78 3.92
CA LEU A 215 -3.61 -18.50 3.97
C LEU A 215 -3.20 -17.97 2.60
N VAL A 216 -3.23 -16.65 2.44
CA VAL A 216 -2.75 -16.03 1.23
C VAL A 216 -1.27 -15.83 1.37
N ASP A 217 -0.52 -16.65 0.64
CA ASP A 217 0.93 -16.55 0.55
C ASP A 217 1.33 -15.23 -0.14
N TRP A 218 2.00 -14.35 0.62
CA TRP A 218 2.59 -13.11 0.11
C TRP A 218 3.94 -13.35 -0.57
N GLU A 219 4.39 -14.59 -0.71
CA GLU A 219 5.54 -15.01 -1.52
C GLU A 219 5.13 -15.54 -2.90
N ASP A 220 3.82 -15.74 -3.14
CA ASP A 220 3.28 -16.35 -4.38
C ASP A 220 3.50 -15.47 -5.65
N TRP A 221 4.18 -14.34 -5.50
CA TRP A 221 4.61 -13.40 -6.53
C TRP A 221 6.02 -13.58 -7.05
N GLU A 222 6.85 -14.35 -6.34
CA GLU A 222 8.09 -14.85 -6.91
C GLU A 222 7.84 -16.00 -7.88
N ARG A 223 6.65 -16.62 -7.88
CA ARG A 223 6.29 -17.62 -8.89
C ARG A 223 6.08 -16.91 -10.23
N PRO A 224 6.95 -17.12 -11.23
CA PRO A 224 6.89 -16.41 -12.49
C PRO A 224 5.72 -16.97 -13.31
N ARG A 225 4.50 -16.50 -13.05
CA ARG A 225 3.36 -16.71 -13.95
C ARG A 225 3.29 -15.64 -15.05
N GLY A 226 4.44 -15.01 -15.38
CA GLY A 226 4.50 -13.95 -16.38
C GLY A 226 3.78 -12.64 -15.99
N PHE A 227 3.43 -12.45 -14.72
CA PHE A 227 2.69 -11.28 -14.23
C PHE A 227 3.60 -10.15 -13.73
N ALA A 228 4.71 -9.91 -14.44
CA ALA A 228 5.39 -8.64 -14.27
C ALA A 228 4.43 -7.56 -14.76
N CYS A 229 3.83 -6.79 -13.85
CA CYS A 229 3.17 -5.55 -14.22
C CYS A 229 4.25 -4.61 -14.76
N ALA A 230 4.43 -4.64 -16.09
CA ALA A 230 5.43 -3.85 -16.77
C ALA A 230 5.21 -2.36 -16.47
N GLY A 231 6.14 -1.78 -15.71
CA GLY A 231 6.15 -0.38 -15.31
C GLY A 231 5.26 -0.03 -14.12
N CYS A 232 5.04 -0.95 -13.18
CA CYS A 232 4.74 -0.59 -11.79
C CYS A 232 6.05 -0.24 -11.06
#